data_AF-A0A9W7ADG9-F1
#
_entry.id   AF-A0A9W7ADG9-F1
#
_cell.length_a   1.000
_cell.length_b   1.000
_cell.length_c   1.000
_cell.angle_alpha   90.00
_cell.angle_beta   90.00
_cell.angle_gamma   90.00
#
_symmetry.space_group_name_H-M   'P 1'
#
loop_
_entity.id
_entity.type
_entity.pdbx_description
1 polymer ?
#
loop_
_entity_poly.entity_id
_entity_poly.type
_entity_poly.pdbx_seq_one_letter_code
_entity_poly.pdbx_strand_id
1 'polypeptide(L)'
;MSAVRTAPSHRFALPLLAKKPETTLDRIFGPKLFKTVTKTSGIHSVPLVILRVTTGLLMIHHGTEGGVLPANLNSDEFKGFTSYIVDGYFSFLPGPSLLWSALHDYVEFLGGIFLVLGFLTRPASLSLLMTMSAAVYFHINSTGLQGFPFGHVPNYSYDFEEPLIYACVFLMYWFNGCGGLGVDEIIYKNISKEGEEEEVETEIGTE
;
A
#
# COMPACT_ATOMS: atom_id res chain seq x y z
N MET A 1 -12.61 -51.71 56.05
CA MET A 1 -12.58 -50.30 55.62
C MET A 1 -11.37 -50.12 54.71
N SER A 2 -11.58 -50.11 53.39
CA SER A 2 -10.51 -49.96 52.39
C SER A 2 -10.46 -48.51 51.94
N ALA A 3 -9.30 -47.86 52.10
CA ALA A 3 -9.10 -46.47 51.69
C ALA A 3 -8.80 -46.41 50.19
N VAL A 4 -9.75 -45.90 49.40
CA VAL A 4 -9.55 -45.58 47.99
C VAL A 4 -8.68 -44.33 47.91
N ARG A 5 -7.43 -44.48 47.49
CA ARG A 5 -6.56 -43.37 47.09
C ARG A 5 -7.04 -42.86 45.74
N THR A 6 -7.60 -41.66 45.69
CA THR A 6 -7.84 -40.93 44.45
C THR A 6 -6.52 -40.37 43.94
N ALA A 7 -6.14 -40.73 42.71
CA ALA A 7 -4.97 -40.17 42.03
C ALA A 7 -5.23 -38.71 41.65
N PRO A 8 -4.23 -37.82 41.69
CA PRO A 8 -4.39 -36.46 41.22
C PRO A 8 -4.54 -36.46 39.70
N SER A 9 -5.65 -35.92 39.20
CA SER A 9 -5.85 -35.68 37.77
C SER A 9 -4.87 -34.59 37.32
N HIS A 10 -3.74 -34.99 36.74
CA HIS A 10 -2.91 -34.08 35.96
C HIS A 10 -3.72 -33.66 34.73
N ARG A 11 -4.42 -32.53 34.83
CA ARG A 11 -4.89 -31.81 33.65
C ARG A 11 -3.62 -31.38 32.90
N PHE A 12 -3.31 -32.09 31.82
CA PHE A 12 -2.36 -31.61 30.82
C PHE A 12 -2.91 -30.28 30.32
N ALA A 13 -2.33 -29.16 30.77
CA ALA A 13 -2.52 -27.89 30.11
C ALA A 13 -1.94 -28.06 28.70
N LEU A 14 -2.81 -28.15 27.69
CA LEU A 14 -2.40 -28.06 26.30
C LEU A 14 -1.53 -26.81 26.15
N PRO A 15 -0.33 -26.91 25.55
CA PRO A 15 0.48 -25.74 25.31
C PRO A 15 -0.33 -24.84 24.38
N LEU A 16 -0.64 -23.62 24.84
CA LEU A 16 -1.22 -22.54 24.03
C LEU A 16 -0.46 -22.51 22.70
N LEU A 17 -1.12 -22.94 21.63
CA LEU A 17 -0.54 -23.09 20.31
C LEU A 17 0.05 -21.73 19.91
N ALA A 18 1.36 -21.59 19.94
CA ALA A 18 2.01 -20.32 19.63
C ALA A 18 1.61 -19.89 18.22
N LYS A 19 0.87 -18.78 18.11
CA LYS A 19 0.35 -18.28 16.83
C LYS A 19 1.53 -18.05 15.87
N LYS A 20 1.52 -18.75 14.73
CA LYS A 20 2.58 -18.65 13.71
C LYS A 20 2.80 -17.18 13.32
N PRO A 21 4.05 -16.69 13.23
CA PRO A 21 4.32 -15.33 12.78
C PRO A 21 3.75 -15.09 11.38
N GLU A 22 3.15 -13.92 11.17
CA GLU A 22 2.57 -13.55 9.88
C GLU A 22 3.66 -13.39 8.82
N THR A 23 3.44 -13.98 7.65
CA THR A 23 4.39 -13.91 6.54
C THR A 23 4.05 -12.75 5.59
N THR A 24 4.96 -12.40 4.67
CA THR A 24 4.65 -11.44 3.60
C THR A 24 3.56 -11.95 2.66
N LEU A 25 3.52 -13.27 2.39
CA LEU A 25 2.48 -13.86 1.55
C LEU A 25 1.10 -13.71 2.17
N ASP A 26 1.00 -13.83 3.50
CA ASP A 26 -0.24 -13.59 4.23
C ASP A 26 -0.77 -12.16 4.01
N ARG A 27 0.10 -11.17 3.76
CA ARG A 27 -0.29 -9.77 3.55
C ARG A 27 -0.70 -9.48 2.11
N ILE A 28 -0.45 -10.41 1.21
CA ILE A 28 -0.77 -10.31 -0.23
C ILE A 28 -2.02 -11.15 -0.53
N PHE A 29 -2.18 -12.28 0.17
CA PHE A 29 -3.24 -13.25 -0.09
C PHE A 29 -4.13 -13.48 1.14
N GLY A 30 -5.43 -13.63 0.89
CA GLY A 30 -6.43 -13.93 1.91
C GLY A 30 -6.88 -12.71 2.72
N PRO A 31 -7.60 -12.92 3.83
CA PRO A 31 -8.22 -11.84 4.62
C PRO A 31 -7.22 -10.81 5.15
N LYS A 32 -5.99 -11.24 5.39
CA LYS A 32 -4.89 -10.42 5.92
C LYS A 32 -4.38 -9.35 4.93
N LEU A 33 -4.78 -9.41 3.66
CA LEU A 33 -4.62 -8.30 2.71
C LEU A 33 -5.22 -6.99 3.25
N PHE A 34 -6.39 -7.09 3.88
CA PHE A 34 -7.15 -5.97 4.43
C PHE A 34 -6.70 -5.56 5.83
N LYS A 35 -5.77 -6.31 6.44
CA LYS A 35 -5.35 -6.08 7.82
C LYS A 35 -4.45 -4.85 7.95
N THR A 36 -4.86 -3.93 8.82
CA THR A 36 -4.03 -2.85 9.35
C THR A 36 -3.12 -3.37 10.47
N VAL A 37 -1.84 -2.98 10.46
CA VAL A 37 -0.91 -3.33 11.55
C VAL A 37 -1.32 -2.59 12.84
N THR A 38 -1.62 -3.37 13.88
CA THR A 38 -2.39 -3.03 15.09
C THR A 38 -1.74 -2.04 16.07
N LYS A 39 -0.61 -1.41 15.74
CA LYS A 39 0.05 -0.42 16.61
C LYS A 39 -0.38 1.03 16.37
N THR A 40 -1.49 1.24 15.65
CA THR A 40 -1.99 2.57 15.23
C THR A 40 -3.46 2.75 15.61
N SER A 41 -3.83 2.49 16.86
CA SER A 41 -5.15 2.82 17.40
C SER A 41 -5.18 4.21 18.06
N GLY A 42 -6.38 4.82 18.14
CA GLY A 42 -6.57 6.12 18.78
C GLY A 42 -6.00 7.30 17.99
N ILE A 43 -5.50 8.33 18.69
CA ILE A 43 -5.04 9.60 18.11
C ILE A 43 -3.91 9.43 17.09
N HIS A 44 -3.09 8.38 17.22
CA HIS A 44 -1.98 8.09 16.32
C HIS A 44 -2.43 7.65 14.92
N SER A 45 -3.69 7.24 14.76
CA SER A 45 -4.26 6.94 13.45
C SER A 45 -4.60 8.19 12.63
N VAL A 46 -4.86 9.33 13.30
CA VAL A 46 -5.35 10.55 12.64
C VAL A 46 -4.33 11.10 11.63
N PRO A 47 -3.04 11.29 11.98
CA PRO A 47 -2.05 11.76 11.01
C PRO A 47 -1.88 10.79 9.83
N LEU A 48 -1.99 9.49 10.07
CA LEU A 48 -1.92 8.48 9.01
C LEU A 48 -3.13 8.52 8.08
N VAL A 49 -4.31 8.91 8.55
CA VAL A 49 -5.46 9.08 7.67
C VAL A 49 -5.32 10.36 6.84
N ILE A 50 -4.87 11.46 7.46
CA ILE A 50 -4.61 12.72 6.75
C ILE A 50 -3.57 12.54 5.66
N LEU A 51 -2.45 11.88 5.99
CA LEU A 51 -1.40 11.58 5.04
C LEU A 51 -1.93 10.71 3.89
N ARG A 52 -2.72 9.67 4.19
CA ARG A 52 -3.30 8.77 3.18
C ARG A 52 -4.19 9.52 2.21
N VAL A 53 -5.13 10.29 2.75
CA VAL A 53 -6.11 11.04 1.96
C VAL A 53 -5.42 12.12 1.14
N THR A 54 -4.52 12.91 1.75
CA THR A 54 -3.84 14.00 1.05
C THR A 54 -2.95 13.46 -0.06
N THR A 55 -2.12 12.45 0.23
CA THR A 55 -1.28 11.82 -0.77
C THR A 55 -2.11 11.17 -1.88
N GLY A 56 -3.21 10.49 -1.55
CA GLY A 56 -4.10 9.90 -2.56
C GLY A 56 -4.74 10.95 -3.47
N LEU A 57 -5.16 12.10 -2.93
CA LEU A 57 -5.68 13.22 -3.71
C LEU A 57 -4.62 13.83 -4.65
N LEU A 58 -3.38 13.94 -4.19
CA LEU A 58 -2.28 14.42 -5.02
C LEU A 58 -1.97 13.42 -6.14
N MET A 59 -2.00 12.11 -5.88
CA MET A 59 -1.85 11.11 -6.94
C MET A 59 -2.98 11.12 -7.97
N ILE A 60 -4.21 11.43 -7.54
CA ILE A 60 -5.31 11.67 -8.49
C ILE A 60 -4.95 12.84 -9.40
N HIS A 61 -4.39 13.92 -8.86
CA HIS A 61 -3.92 15.04 -9.67
C HIS A 61 -2.81 14.63 -10.66
N HIS A 62 -1.78 13.90 -10.22
CA HIS A 62 -0.71 13.42 -11.11
C HIS A 62 -1.25 12.55 -12.25
N GLY A 63 -2.16 11.61 -11.94
CA GLY A 63 -2.83 10.80 -12.96
C GLY A 63 -3.76 11.57 -13.90
N THR A 64 -3.91 12.90 -13.73
CA THR A 64 -4.75 13.80 -14.54
C THR A 64 -3.95 14.92 -15.22
N GLU A 65 -2.61 14.81 -15.31
CA GLU A 65 -1.77 15.88 -15.87
C GLU A 65 -2.12 16.23 -17.34
N GLY A 66 -2.61 15.24 -18.12
CA GLY A 66 -3.12 15.47 -19.47
C GLY A 66 -4.59 15.92 -19.57
N GLY A 67 -5.31 16.08 -18.45
CA GLY A 67 -6.72 16.48 -18.39
C GLY A 67 -7.52 15.75 -17.31
N VAL A 68 -8.84 15.99 -17.22
CA VAL A 68 -9.69 15.55 -16.09
C VAL A 68 -9.68 14.03 -15.82
N LEU A 69 -9.38 13.21 -16.82
CA LEU A 69 -9.32 11.75 -16.73
C LEU A 69 -7.92 11.25 -17.14
N PRO A 70 -7.49 10.07 -16.63
CA PRO A 70 -6.19 9.51 -16.96
C PRO A 70 -6.07 9.11 -18.43
N ALA A 71 -4.82 9.00 -18.92
CA ALA A 71 -4.48 8.55 -20.26
C ALA A 71 -5.13 9.39 -21.36
N ASN A 72 -5.02 10.72 -21.25
CA ASN A 72 -5.59 11.64 -22.22
C ASN A 72 -4.72 11.70 -23.51
N LEU A 73 -4.80 10.65 -24.32
CA LEU A 73 -3.90 10.36 -25.46
C LEU A 73 -3.71 11.50 -26.47
N ASN A 74 -4.65 12.45 -26.51
CA ASN A 74 -4.64 13.56 -27.46
C ASN A 74 -4.03 14.85 -26.89
N SER A 75 -3.77 14.93 -25.58
CA SER A 75 -3.18 16.10 -24.94
C SER A 75 -1.70 16.22 -25.29
N ASP A 76 -1.17 17.45 -25.25
CA ASP A 76 0.24 17.70 -25.55
C ASP A 76 1.13 17.25 -24.39
N GLU A 77 0.63 17.33 -23.16
CA GLU A 77 1.29 16.84 -21.94
C GLU A 77 1.50 15.32 -22.01
N PHE A 78 0.46 14.55 -22.37
CA PHE A 78 0.56 13.10 -22.48
C PHE A 78 1.54 12.69 -23.57
N LYS A 79 1.47 13.31 -24.75
CA LYS A 79 2.42 13.07 -25.85
C LYS A 79 3.85 13.43 -25.45
N GLY A 80 4.01 14.55 -24.74
CA GLY A 80 5.30 14.98 -24.20
C GLY A 80 5.88 13.97 -23.23
N PHE A 81 5.08 13.49 -22.27
CA PHE A 81 5.48 12.43 -21.35
C PHE A 81 5.89 11.16 -22.09
N THR A 82 5.10 10.68 -23.06
CA THR A 82 5.46 9.50 -23.85
C THR A 82 6.78 9.71 -24.60
N SER A 83 6.95 10.81 -25.32
CA SER A 83 8.10 11.02 -26.20
C SER A 83 9.39 11.43 -25.49
N TYR A 84 9.30 12.24 -24.44
CA TYR A 84 10.50 12.76 -23.77
C TYR A 84 10.91 11.95 -22.54
N ILE A 85 9.96 11.25 -21.89
CA ILE A 85 10.22 10.49 -20.68
C ILE A 85 10.24 8.99 -21.00
N VAL A 86 9.13 8.44 -21.50
CA VAL A 86 9.03 6.98 -21.68
C VAL A 86 9.94 6.48 -22.80
N ASP A 87 9.89 7.10 -23.99
CA ASP A 87 10.79 6.73 -25.09
C ASP A 87 12.27 6.97 -24.74
N GLY A 88 12.57 8.04 -24.00
CA GLY A 88 13.94 8.43 -23.66
C GLY A 88 14.59 7.55 -22.60
N TYR A 89 13.85 7.23 -21.53
CA TYR A 89 14.40 6.62 -20.31
C TYR A 89 13.88 5.21 -20.03
N PHE A 90 12.77 4.81 -20.67
CA PHE A 90 12.10 3.52 -20.43
C PHE A 90 11.93 2.68 -21.69
N SER A 91 12.70 2.94 -22.76
CA SER A 91 12.68 2.18 -24.01
C SER A 91 13.04 0.69 -23.87
N PHE A 92 13.55 0.26 -22.71
CA PHE A 92 13.77 -1.14 -22.39
C PHE A 92 12.48 -1.91 -22.05
N LEU A 93 11.37 -1.21 -21.78
CA LEU A 93 10.08 -1.84 -21.51
C LEU A 93 9.51 -2.47 -22.78
N PRO A 94 8.91 -3.67 -22.71
CA PRO A 94 8.38 -4.34 -23.88
C PRO A 94 7.11 -3.66 -24.40
N GLY A 95 6.95 -3.60 -25.72
CA GLY A 95 5.74 -3.08 -26.37
C GLY A 95 5.75 -1.55 -26.56
N PRO A 96 4.59 -0.94 -26.91
CA PRO A 96 4.52 0.47 -27.24
C PRO A 96 4.64 1.37 -26.01
N SER A 97 5.43 2.44 -26.08
CA SER A 97 5.56 3.44 -25.00
C SER A 97 4.22 4.07 -24.60
N LEU A 98 3.31 4.22 -25.57
CA LEU A 98 1.95 4.70 -25.34
C LEU A 98 1.20 3.85 -24.29
N LEU A 99 1.40 2.53 -24.30
CA LEU A 99 0.77 1.62 -23.34
C LEU A 99 1.29 1.89 -21.93
N TRP A 100 2.60 2.10 -21.79
CA TRP A 100 3.24 2.37 -20.49
C TRP A 100 2.86 3.74 -19.94
N SER A 101 2.78 4.76 -20.80
CA SER A 101 2.26 6.08 -20.42
C SER A 101 0.81 6.02 -19.97
N ALA A 102 -0.05 5.31 -20.70
CA ALA A 102 -1.45 5.16 -20.29
C ALA A 102 -1.56 4.39 -18.97
N LEU A 103 -0.80 3.29 -18.82
CA LEU A 103 -0.80 2.50 -17.58
C LEU A 103 -0.33 3.32 -16.39
N HIS A 104 0.70 4.15 -16.55
CA HIS A 104 1.17 5.09 -15.56
C HIS A 104 0.02 5.97 -15.04
N ASP A 105 -0.66 6.71 -15.92
CA ASP A 105 -1.75 7.61 -15.53
C ASP A 105 -2.88 6.86 -14.81
N TYR A 106 -3.26 5.67 -15.31
CA TYR A 106 -4.30 4.86 -14.67
C TYR A 106 -3.89 4.36 -13.29
N VAL A 107 -2.63 3.96 -13.11
CA VAL A 107 -2.12 3.51 -11.81
C VAL A 107 -2.13 4.66 -10.81
N GLU A 108 -1.72 5.86 -11.23
CA GLU A 108 -1.69 7.03 -10.36
C GLU A 108 -3.09 7.50 -9.99
N PHE A 109 -3.97 7.58 -10.97
CA PHE A 109 -5.36 8.00 -10.78
C PHE A 109 -6.16 7.00 -9.92
N LEU A 110 -6.23 5.74 -10.33
CA LEU A 110 -7.01 4.72 -9.62
C LEU A 110 -6.35 4.34 -8.30
N GLY A 111 -5.02 4.26 -8.27
CA GLY A 111 -4.26 4.06 -7.03
C GLY A 111 -4.51 5.16 -6.04
N GLY A 112 -4.55 6.42 -6.48
CA GLY A 112 -4.92 7.57 -5.66
C GLY A 112 -6.33 7.45 -5.07
N ILE A 113 -7.33 7.09 -5.88
CA ILE A 113 -8.71 6.84 -5.40
C ILE A 113 -8.75 5.74 -4.34
N PHE A 114 -8.14 4.60 -4.63
CA PHE A 114 -8.08 3.47 -3.70
C PHE A 114 -7.37 3.84 -2.40
N LEU A 115 -6.32 4.63 -2.48
CA LEU A 115 -5.60 5.13 -1.32
C LEU A 115 -6.47 6.08 -0.48
N VAL A 116 -7.17 7.04 -1.09
CA VAL A 116 -8.10 7.95 -0.38
C VAL A 116 -9.13 7.16 0.43
N LEU A 117 -9.80 6.21 -0.23
CA LEU A 117 -10.81 5.36 0.40
C LEU A 117 -10.23 4.42 1.45
N GLY A 118 -8.92 4.13 1.38
CA GLY A 118 -8.30 3.06 2.15
C GLY A 118 -8.87 1.71 1.76
N PHE A 119 -9.09 1.49 0.46
CA PHE A 119 -9.58 0.25 -0.14
C PHE A 119 -8.48 -0.36 -0.99
N LEU A 120 -8.20 -1.65 -0.84
CA LEU A 120 -7.07 -2.33 -1.49
C LEU A 120 -5.78 -1.53 -1.31
N THR A 121 -5.56 -1.01 -0.09
CA THR A 121 -4.53 -0.03 0.21
C THR A 121 -3.14 -0.57 -0.06
N ARG A 122 -2.89 -1.85 0.27
CA ARG A 122 -1.60 -2.49 0.01
C ARG A 122 -1.29 -2.52 -1.49
N PRO A 123 -2.07 -3.20 -2.35
CA PRO A 123 -1.75 -3.26 -3.77
C PRO A 123 -1.75 -1.89 -4.45
N ALA A 124 -2.65 -0.98 -4.05
CA ALA A 124 -2.63 0.41 -4.53
C ALA A 124 -1.33 1.14 -4.15
N SER A 125 -0.88 1.01 -2.90
CA SER A 125 0.39 1.61 -2.46
C SER A 125 1.58 0.96 -3.15
N LEU A 126 1.56 -0.34 -3.40
CA LEU A 126 2.65 -1.00 -4.14
C LEU A 126 2.72 -0.51 -5.59
N SER A 127 1.58 -0.35 -6.26
CA SER A 127 1.56 0.17 -7.63
C SER A 127 2.04 1.61 -7.71
N LEU A 128 1.58 2.48 -6.79
CA LEU A 128 2.04 3.87 -6.70
C LEU A 128 3.52 3.96 -6.30
N LEU A 129 4.00 3.06 -5.44
CA LEU A 129 5.43 2.95 -5.12
C LEU A 129 6.26 2.67 -6.37
N MET A 130 5.78 1.81 -7.27
CA MET A 130 6.47 1.51 -8.52
C MET A 130 6.53 2.72 -9.45
N THR A 131 5.43 3.49 -9.61
CA THR A 131 5.44 4.70 -10.46
C THR A 131 6.38 5.76 -9.90
N MET A 132 6.32 6.02 -8.60
CA MET A 132 7.23 6.98 -7.95
C MET A 132 8.69 6.54 -7.98
N SER A 133 8.98 5.25 -7.86
CA SER A 133 10.35 4.74 -8.01
C SER A 133 10.87 4.93 -9.44
N ALA A 134 10.01 4.75 -10.44
CA ALA A 134 10.33 5.05 -11.83
C ALA A 134 10.57 6.57 -12.03
N ALA A 135 9.75 7.43 -11.43
CA ALA A 135 9.96 8.88 -11.45
C ALA A 135 11.29 9.29 -10.80
N VAL A 136 11.64 8.74 -9.63
CA VAL A 136 12.95 8.94 -9.00
C VAL A 136 14.08 8.51 -9.94
N TYR A 137 13.96 7.33 -10.56
CA TYR A 137 14.94 6.86 -11.54
C TYR A 137 15.09 7.85 -12.71
N PHE A 138 13.99 8.31 -13.29
CA PHE A 138 13.98 9.29 -14.37
C PHE A 138 14.67 10.60 -13.97
N HIS A 139 14.31 11.19 -12.83
CA HIS A 139 14.90 12.45 -12.39
C HIS A 139 16.40 12.32 -12.12
N ILE A 140 16.83 11.26 -11.44
CA ILE A 140 18.26 11.01 -11.21
C ILE A 140 19.01 10.82 -12.52
N ASN A 141 18.45 10.11 -13.50
CA ASN A 141 19.10 9.90 -14.80
C ASN A 141 19.09 11.16 -15.69
N SER A 142 18.11 12.04 -15.54
CA SER A 142 17.98 13.24 -16.38
C SER A 142 18.79 14.42 -15.85
N THR A 143 18.80 14.65 -14.53
CA THR A 143 19.45 15.83 -13.91
C THR A 143 20.54 15.48 -12.90
N GLY A 144 20.75 14.20 -12.62
CA GLY A 144 21.73 13.74 -11.64
C GLY A 144 21.27 13.97 -10.21
N LEU A 145 22.21 13.98 -9.26
CA LEU A 145 21.91 14.24 -7.85
C LEU A 145 21.78 15.73 -7.53
N GLN A 146 22.03 16.63 -8.50
CA GLN A 146 21.89 18.07 -8.35
C GLN A 146 22.60 18.69 -7.12
N GLY A 147 23.65 18.03 -6.60
CA GLY A 147 24.40 18.45 -5.42
C GLY A 147 23.81 18.03 -4.07
N PHE A 148 22.81 17.14 -4.04
CA PHE A 148 22.22 16.61 -2.82
C PHE A 148 23.26 16.11 -1.80
N PRO A 149 23.08 16.34 -0.48
CA PRO A 149 21.95 17.05 0.16
C PRO A 149 22.17 18.55 0.38
N PHE A 150 23.33 19.12 0.02
CA PHE A 150 23.70 20.50 0.37
C PHE A 150 23.79 21.47 -0.82
N GLY A 151 23.53 20.98 -2.03
CA GLY A 151 23.45 21.77 -3.25
C GLY A 151 22.25 22.72 -3.25
N HIS A 152 22.33 23.78 -4.04
CA HIS A 152 21.23 24.72 -4.24
C HIS A 152 20.94 24.78 -5.73
N VAL A 153 19.72 24.43 -6.12
CA VAL A 153 19.28 24.42 -7.52
C VAL A 153 18.38 25.62 -7.83
N PRO A 154 18.35 26.10 -9.09
CA PRO A 154 17.47 27.21 -9.48
C PRO A 154 15.99 26.95 -9.22
N ASN A 155 15.57 25.68 -9.25
CA ASN A 155 14.17 25.27 -9.05
C ASN A 155 13.80 25.08 -7.56
N TYR A 156 14.67 25.47 -6.63
CA TYR A 156 14.47 25.44 -5.16
C TYR A 156 14.34 24.06 -4.51
N SER A 157 14.13 22.98 -5.26
CA SER A 157 14.12 21.59 -4.79
C SER A 157 14.82 20.69 -5.81
N TYR A 158 15.51 19.63 -5.38
CA TYR A 158 16.01 18.65 -6.34
C TYR A 158 14.83 17.91 -6.98
N ASP A 159 14.90 17.66 -8.27
CA ASP A 159 13.76 17.22 -9.07
C ASP A 159 13.26 15.83 -8.63
N PHE A 160 14.12 15.01 -8.02
CA PHE A 160 13.77 13.69 -7.49
C PHE A 160 13.18 13.73 -6.06
N GLU A 161 13.17 14.86 -5.35
CA GLU A 161 12.73 14.93 -3.94
C GLU A 161 11.26 14.56 -3.76
N GLU A 162 10.40 15.15 -4.58
CA GLU A 162 8.96 14.91 -4.55
C GLU A 162 8.60 13.43 -4.74
N PRO A 163 8.99 12.77 -5.86
CA PRO A 163 8.67 11.36 -6.05
C PRO A 163 9.36 10.46 -5.02
N LEU A 164 10.53 10.85 -4.47
CA LEU A 164 11.19 10.10 -3.41
C LEU A 164 10.35 10.09 -2.12
N ILE A 165 9.82 11.24 -1.70
CA ILE A 165 8.96 11.33 -0.52
C ILE A 165 7.68 10.51 -0.73
N TYR A 166 7.05 10.62 -1.91
CA TYR A 166 5.88 9.79 -2.23
C TYR A 166 6.19 8.29 -2.17
N ALA A 167 7.31 7.85 -2.75
CA ALA A 167 7.75 6.47 -2.67
C ALA A 167 7.89 6.00 -1.21
N CYS A 168 8.50 6.81 -0.34
CA CYS A 168 8.59 6.49 1.09
C CYS A 168 7.22 6.38 1.77
N VAL A 169 6.27 7.26 1.43
CA VAL A 169 4.90 7.20 1.95
C VAL A 169 4.18 5.94 1.49
N PHE A 170 4.29 5.57 0.22
CA PHE A 170 3.67 4.36 -0.32
C PHE A 170 4.30 3.08 0.23
N LEU A 171 5.61 3.06 0.44
CA LEU A 171 6.29 1.97 1.13
C LEU A 171 5.74 1.79 2.56
N MET A 172 5.48 2.89 3.27
CA MET A 172 4.87 2.85 4.59
C MET A 172 3.45 2.24 4.55
N TYR A 173 2.58 2.68 3.65
CA TYR A 173 1.23 2.10 3.51
C TYR A 173 1.23 0.66 3.01
N TRP A 174 2.19 0.26 2.19
CA TRP A 174 2.38 -1.13 1.78
C TRP A 174 2.56 -2.05 3.00
N PHE A 175 3.36 -1.64 4.00
CA PHE A 175 3.57 -2.42 5.20
C PHE A 175 2.44 -2.25 6.23
N ASN A 176 1.95 -1.03 6.43
CA ASN A 176 1.02 -0.69 7.51
C ASN A 176 -0.45 -1.01 7.19
N GLY A 177 -0.86 -0.98 5.92
CA GLY A 177 -2.27 -1.06 5.52
C GLY A 177 -3.00 0.28 5.66
N CYS A 178 -4.34 0.26 5.63
CA CYS A 178 -5.14 1.48 5.49
C CYS A 178 -5.19 2.37 6.76
N GLY A 179 -4.95 1.82 7.95
CA GLY A 179 -5.16 2.55 9.21
C GLY A 179 -6.59 2.39 9.74
N GLY A 180 -6.88 2.98 10.90
CA GLY A 180 -8.18 2.77 11.59
C GLY A 180 -9.42 3.33 10.87
N LEU A 181 -9.27 4.22 9.89
CA LEU A 181 -10.37 4.85 9.13
C LEU A 181 -10.21 4.60 7.62
N GLY A 182 -10.29 3.35 7.20
CA GLY A 182 -10.31 2.94 5.79
C GLY A 182 -11.26 1.78 5.54
N VAL A 183 -11.65 1.58 4.29
CA VAL A 183 -12.55 0.49 3.90
C VAL A 183 -11.95 -0.89 4.22
N ASP A 184 -10.65 -1.08 4.04
CA ASP A 184 -9.96 -2.34 4.35
C ASP A 184 -10.12 -2.73 5.82
N GLU A 185 -10.04 -1.76 6.74
CA GLU A 185 -10.23 -2.00 8.17
C GLU A 185 -11.65 -2.47 8.50
N ILE A 186 -12.65 -1.92 7.81
CA ILE A 186 -14.06 -2.33 7.96
C ILE A 186 -14.23 -3.77 7.46
N ILE A 187 -13.71 -4.07 6.26
CA ILE A 187 -13.74 -5.42 5.67
C ILE A 187 -13.07 -6.43 6.60
N TYR A 188 -11.87 -6.12 7.08
CA TYR A 188 -11.09 -7.02 7.93
C TYR A 188 -11.80 -7.34 9.26
N LYS A 189 -12.44 -6.34 9.88
CA LYS A 189 -13.22 -6.54 11.11
C LYS A 189 -14.42 -7.45 10.92
N ASN A 190 -15.09 -7.38 9.78
CA ASN A 190 -16.24 -8.24 9.50
C ASN A 190 -15.81 -9.69 9.26
N ILE A 191 -14.79 -9.91 8.42
CA ILE A 191 -14.29 -11.27 8.14
C ILE A 191 -13.69 -11.91 9.40
N SER A 192 -13.01 -11.14 10.24
CA SER A 192 -12.40 -11.69 11.47
C SER A 192 -13.44 -12.10 12.51
N LYS A 193 -14.58 -11.40 12.59
CA LYS A 193 -15.68 -11.77 13.49
C LYS A 193 -16.36 -13.07 13.07
N GLU A 194 -16.65 -13.22 11.78
CA GLU A 194 -17.24 -14.44 11.24
C GLU A 194 -16.35 -15.67 11.54
N GLY A 195 -15.03 -15.54 11.41
CA GLY A 195 -14.10 -16.62 11.75
C GLY A 195 -14.07 -16.97 13.25
N GLU A 196 -14.19 -15.98 14.14
CA GLU A 196 -14.27 -16.22 15.59
C GLU A 196 -15.59 -16.91 15.97
N GLU A 197 -16.71 -16.57 15.33
CA GLU A 197 -18.01 -17.21 15.57
C GLU A 197 -18.02 -18.67 15.09
N GLU A 198 -17.43 -18.96 13.93
CA GLU A 198 -17.33 -20.33 13.37
C GLU A 198 -16.39 -21.24 14.19
N GLU A 199 -15.27 -20.71 14.70
CA GLU A 199 -14.38 -21.43 15.63
C GLU A 199 -15.12 -21.80 16.94
N VAL A 200 -15.92 -20.88 17.48
CA VAL A 200 -16.71 -21.14 18.70
C VAL A 200 -17.81 -22.18 18.46
N GLU A 201 -18.52 -22.12 17.32
CA GLU A 201 -19.55 -23.12 16.97
C GLU A 201 -18.96 -24.52 16.77
N THR A 202 -17.79 -24.62 16.14
CA THR A 202 -17.11 -25.91 15.92
C THR A 202 -16.56 -26.52 17.21
N GLU A 203 -16.10 -25.71 18.16
CA GLU A 203 -15.73 -26.18 19.50
C GLU A 203 -16.95 -26.71 20.28
N ILE A 204 -18.11 -26.03 20.21
CA ILE A 204 -19.32 -26.44 20.94
C ILE A 204 -19.99 -27.68 20.31
N GLY A 205 -19.94 -27.84 18.98
CA GLY A 205 -20.56 -28.97 18.27
C GLY A 205 -19.81 -30.31 18.35
N THR A 206 -18.65 -30.34 19.02
CA THR A 206 -17.82 -31.55 19.18
C THR A 206 -17.84 -32.14 20.61
N GLU A 207 -18.64 -31.58 21.52
CA GLU A 207 -18.97 -32.15 22.85
C GLU A 207 -20.25 -33.01 22.83
#